data_AF-A0A0J6L3A5-F1
#
_entry.id   AF-A0A0J6L3A5-F1
#
_cell.length_a   1.000
_cell.length_b   1.000
_cell.length_c   1.000
_cell.angle_alpha   90.00
_cell.angle_beta   90.00
_cell.angle_gamma   90.00
#
_symmetry.space_group_name_H-M   'P 1'
#
loop_
_entity.id
_entity.type
_entity.pdbx_description
1 polymer ?
#
loop_
_entity_poly.entity_id
_entity_poly.type
_entity_poly.pdbx_seq_one_letter_code
_entity_poly.pdbx_strand_id
1 'polypeptide(L)'
;MGRIEKTIFILDYTSSETLRRKIHRELNKGEAMNSLARSIFLGKRGELCERALQDQLQRASVLNIIINAISIWNTVYLTKAIEYKKKKGFMQEELLYHISPLGWEHIILTGDYVWNLNEKTNFNNLRPLRDKNYIKK
;
A
#
# COMPACT_ATOMS: atom_id res chain seq x y z
N MET A 1 -34.76 -12.07 7.15
CA MET A 1 -34.27 -12.23 5.76
C MET A 1 -32.78 -12.54 5.66
N GLY A 2 -31.86 -11.80 6.28
CA GLY A 2 -30.40 -12.02 6.06
C GLY A 2 -29.75 -13.31 6.60
N ARG A 3 -30.46 -14.21 7.29
CA ARG A 3 -29.86 -15.49 7.75
C ARG A 3 -29.72 -16.50 6.60
N ILE A 4 -30.70 -16.55 5.70
CA ILE A 4 -30.71 -17.48 4.55
C ILE A 4 -29.58 -17.11 3.58
N GLU A 5 -29.44 -15.82 3.26
CA GLU A 5 -28.37 -15.33 2.38
C GLU A 5 -26.97 -15.59 2.95
N LYS A 6 -26.77 -15.42 4.27
CA LYS A 6 -25.50 -15.75 4.93
C LYS A 6 -25.19 -17.24 4.83
N THR A 7 -26.17 -18.12 5.03
CA THR A 7 -25.96 -19.56 4.92
C THR A 7 -25.60 -19.97 3.50
N ILE A 8 -26.31 -19.44 2.49
CA ILE A 8 -25.99 -19.68 1.06
C ILE A 8 -24.57 -19.20 0.76
N PHE A 9 -24.22 -17.98 1.19
CA PHE A 9 -22.88 -17.43 0.98
C PHE A 9 -21.77 -18.28 1.64
N ILE A 10 -21.98 -18.78 2.87
CA ILE A 10 -21.00 -19.65 3.55
C ILE A 10 -20.82 -20.99 2.83
N LEU A 11 -21.92 -21.57 2.34
CA LEU A 11 -21.88 -22.80 1.56
C LEU A 11 -21.13 -22.59 0.24
N ASP A 12 -21.41 -21.50 -0.47
CA ASP A 12 -20.71 -21.13 -1.71
C ASP A 12 -19.21 -20.86 -1.45
N TYR A 13 -18.91 -20.15 -0.36
CA TYR A 13 -17.53 -19.85 0.04
C TYR A 13 -16.71 -21.10 0.35
N THR A 14 -17.33 -22.09 1.00
CA THR A 14 -16.66 -23.36 1.36
C THR A 14 -16.51 -24.28 0.14
N SER A 15 -17.47 -24.24 -0.78
CA SER A 15 -17.51 -25.15 -1.94
C SER A 15 -16.69 -24.65 -3.13
N SER A 16 -16.53 -23.33 -3.27
CA SER A 16 -15.87 -22.72 -4.44
C SER A 16 -14.52 -22.09 -4.11
N GLU A 17 -13.45 -22.71 -4.60
CA GLU A 17 -12.08 -22.18 -4.48
C GLU A 17 -11.91 -20.83 -5.20
N THR A 18 -12.61 -20.62 -6.31
CA THR A 18 -12.51 -19.38 -7.10
C THR A 18 -13.14 -18.20 -6.36
N LEU A 19 -14.29 -18.41 -5.71
CA LEU A 19 -14.95 -17.41 -4.87
C LEU A 19 -14.08 -17.08 -3.66
N ARG A 20 -13.53 -18.11 -2.99
CA ARG A 20 -12.62 -17.94 -1.86
C ARG A 20 -11.38 -17.11 -2.24
N ARG A 21 -10.71 -17.45 -3.34
CA ARG A 21 -9.54 -16.69 -3.83
C ARG A 21 -9.88 -15.23 -4.13
N LYS A 22 -11.04 -14.97 -4.75
CA LYS A 22 -11.51 -13.61 -5.03
C LYS A 22 -11.70 -12.83 -3.73
N ILE A 23 -12.39 -13.40 -2.76
CA ILE A 23 -12.63 -12.77 -1.45
C ILE A 23 -11.32 -12.51 -0.71
N HIS A 24 -10.40 -13.47 -0.67
CA HIS A 24 -9.09 -13.26 -0.06
C HIS A 24 -8.29 -12.14 -0.73
N ARG A 25 -8.34 -12.00 -2.06
CA ARG A 25 -7.69 -10.88 -2.75
C ARG A 25 -8.28 -9.54 -2.34
N GLU A 26 -9.60 -9.43 -2.24
CA GLU A 26 -10.24 -8.19 -1.78
C GLU A 26 -9.94 -7.90 -0.30
N LEU A 27 -9.96 -8.91 0.56
CA LEU A 27 -9.57 -8.77 1.97
C LEU A 27 -8.12 -8.31 2.10
N ASN A 28 -7.19 -8.93 1.38
CA ASN A 28 -5.77 -8.55 1.42
C ASN A 28 -5.55 -7.09 1.00
N LYS A 29 -6.32 -6.56 0.03
CA LYS A 29 -6.28 -5.13 -0.32
C LYS A 29 -6.73 -4.26 0.84
N GLY A 30 -7.86 -4.61 1.47
CA GLY A 30 -8.40 -3.89 2.62
C GLY A 30 -7.47 -3.94 3.83
N GLU A 31 -6.88 -5.09 4.11
CA GLU A 31 -5.90 -5.28 5.19
C GLU A 31 -4.62 -4.48 4.95
N ALA A 32 -4.10 -4.47 3.72
CA ALA A 32 -2.94 -3.66 3.35
C ALA A 32 -3.21 -2.16 3.54
N MET A 33 -4.38 -1.69 3.09
CA MET A 33 -4.81 -0.30 3.28
C MET A 33 -4.98 0.04 4.76
N ASN A 34 -5.60 -0.84 5.55
CA ASN A 34 -5.76 -0.65 6.99
C ASN A 34 -4.42 -0.70 7.73
N SER A 35 -3.48 -1.53 7.28
CA SER A 35 -2.12 -1.60 7.84
C SER A 35 -1.35 -0.30 7.58
N LEU A 36 -1.42 0.24 6.35
CA LEU A 36 -0.87 1.54 5.99
C LEU A 36 -1.52 2.69 6.78
N ALA A 37 -2.84 2.67 6.90
CA ALA A 37 -3.57 3.65 7.69
C ALA A 37 -3.09 3.69 9.15
N ARG A 38 -2.90 2.52 9.77
CA ARG A 38 -2.39 2.41 11.14
C ARG A 38 -0.96 2.91 11.27
N SER A 39 -0.09 2.63 10.30
CA SER A 39 1.30 3.08 10.35
C SER A 39 1.46 4.59 10.16
N ILE A 40 0.59 5.22 9.38
CA ILE A 40 0.51 6.69 9.27
C ILE A 40 -0.02 7.31 10.57
N PHE A 41 -0.98 6.67 11.25
CA PHE A 41 -1.65 7.22 12.44
C PHE A 41 -0.89 7.02 13.77
N LEU A 42 0.42 6.78 13.73
CA LEU A 42 1.25 6.36 14.87
C LEU A 42 1.35 7.37 16.04
N GLY A 43 0.61 8.49 16.02
CA GLY A 43 0.53 9.45 17.12
C GLY A 43 -0.48 9.09 18.23
N LYS A 44 -1.48 8.23 17.98
CA LYS A 44 -2.54 7.89 18.98
C LYS A 44 -3.10 6.46 18.87
N ARG A 45 -2.24 5.44 18.75
CA ARG A 45 -2.64 4.01 18.77
C ARG A 45 -3.72 3.58 17.75
N GLY A 46 -3.95 4.36 16.68
CA GLY A 46 -5.02 4.06 15.72
C GLY A 46 -6.45 4.28 16.26
N GLU A 47 -6.63 4.91 17.41
CA GLU A 47 -7.94 5.19 17.99
C GLU A 47 -8.44 6.59 17.62
N LEU A 48 -9.65 6.66 17.06
CA LEU A 48 -10.39 7.90 16.81
C LEU A 48 -11.01 8.42 18.12
N CYS A 49 -10.18 8.81 19.09
CA CYS A 49 -10.65 9.44 20.32
C CYS A 49 -10.92 10.94 20.11
N GLU A 50 -11.86 11.27 19.23
CA GLU A 50 -12.38 12.63 19.07
C GLU A 50 -13.90 12.62 19.12
N ARG A 51 -14.46 13.54 19.90
CA ARG A 51 -15.88 13.59 20.26
C ARG A 51 -16.77 14.15 19.14
N ALA A 52 -16.19 14.85 18.15
CA ALA A 52 -16.92 15.51 17.07
C ALA A 52 -16.77 14.77 15.73
N LEU A 53 -17.90 14.51 15.07
CA LEU A 53 -17.98 13.82 13.77
C LEU A 53 -17.18 14.53 12.67
N GLN A 54 -17.16 15.87 12.70
CA GLN A 54 -16.49 16.68 11.68
C GLN A 54 -14.97 16.53 11.72
N ASP A 55 -14.38 16.44 12.92
CA ASP A 55 -12.94 16.22 13.09
C ASP A 55 -12.51 14.83 12.62
N GLN A 56 -13.36 13.82 12.85
CA GLN A 56 -13.16 12.46 12.35
C GLN A 56 -13.17 12.40 10.82
N LEU A 57 -14.12 13.10 10.17
CA LEU A 57 -14.21 13.16 8.70
C LEU A 57 -13.03 13.88 8.07
N GLN A 58 -12.59 14.99 8.65
CA GLN A 58 -11.41 15.73 8.16
C GLN A 58 -10.13 14.89 8.29
N ARG A 59 -9.96 14.12 9.37
CA ARG A 59 -8.81 13.21 9.48
C ARG A 59 -8.88 12.05 8.52
N ALA A 60 -10.06 11.46 8.33
CA ALA A 60 -10.25 10.39 7.35
C ALA A 60 -9.97 10.87 5.91
N SER A 61 -10.36 12.10 5.56
CA SER A 61 -10.07 12.67 4.24
C SER A 61 -8.57 12.90 4.04
N VAL A 62 -7.88 13.49 5.03
CA VAL A 62 -6.42 13.70 4.99
C VAL A 62 -5.68 12.36 4.89
N LEU A 63 -6.09 11.36 5.67
CA LEU A 63 -5.50 10.02 5.62
C LEU A 63 -5.65 9.40 4.24
N ASN A 64 -6.84 9.49 3.62
CA ASN A 64 -7.06 9.03 2.26
C ASN A 64 -6.16 9.74 1.24
N ILE A 65 -5.94 11.05 1.40
CA ILE A 65 -5.03 11.81 0.54
C ILE A 65 -3.60 11.28 0.68
N ILE A 66 -3.12 11.04 1.90
CA ILE A 66 -1.77 10.51 2.14
C ILE A 66 -1.63 9.10 1.56
N ILE A 67 -2.62 8.22 1.79
CA ILE A 67 -2.63 6.85 1.23
C ILE A 67 -2.56 6.90 -0.30
N ASN A 68 -3.35 7.77 -0.93
CA ASN A 68 -3.36 7.93 -2.38
C ASN A 68 -2.00 8.48 -2.89
N ALA A 69 -1.41 9.46 -2.20
CA ALA A 69 -0.10 9.99 -2.55
C ALA A 69 1.00 8.92 -2.48
N ILE A 70 1.00 8.10 -1.42
CA ILE A 70 1.91 6.96 -1.26
C ILE A 70 1.70 5.93 -2.38
N SER A 71 0.44 5.60 -2.69
CA SER A 71 0.09 4.64 -3.75
C SER A 71 0.57 5.11 -5.13
N ILE A 72 0.39 6.40 -5.45
CA ILE A 72 0.88 6.99 -6.69
C ILE A 72 2.40 6.93 -6.74
N TRP A 73 3.07 7.34 -5.66
CA TRP A 73 4.53 7.27 -5.57
C TRP A 73 5.05 5.86 -5.79
N ASN A 74 4.47 4.87 -5.09
CA ASN A 74 4.83 3.47 -5.23
C ASN A 74 4.62 2.97 -6.66
N THR A 75 3.52 3.35 -7.31
CA THR A 75 3.22 2.98 -8.70
C THR A 75 4.30 3.51 -9.65
N VAL A 76 4.70 4.78 -9.52
CA VAL A 76 5.76 5.37 -10.35
C VAL A 76 7.10 4.65 -10.16
N TYR A 77 7.48 4.36 -8.91
CA TYR A 77 8.74 3.68 -8.62
C TYR A 77 8.74 2.20 -9.02
N LEU A 78 7.62 1.50 -8.88
CA LEU A 78 7.47 0.12 -9.33
C LEU A 78 7.65 0.02 -10.84
N THR A 79 7.07 0.94 -11.62
CA THR A 79 7.28 1.01 -13.08
C THR A 79 8.76 1.14 -13.42
N LYS A 80 9.51 2.01 -12.72
CA LYS A 80 10.96 2.15 -12.93
C LYS A 80 11.76 0.92 -12.50
N ALA A 81 11.39 0.29 -11.39
CA ALA A 81 12.02 -0.94 -10.94
C ALA A 81 11.79 -2.10 -11.93
N ILE A 82 10.59 -2.16 -12.52
CA ILE A 82 10.21 -3.11 -13.58
C ILE A 82 11.05 -2.84 -14.84
N GLU A 83 11.11 -1.59 -15.34
CA GLU A 83 11.95 -1.22 -16.49
C GLU A 83 13.42 -1.61 -16.27
N TYR A 84 13.96 -1.34 -15.08
CA TYR A 84 15.33 -1.70 -14.72
C TYR A 84 15.56 -3.22 -14.72
N LYS A 85 14.64 -4.00 -14.14
CA LYS A 85 14.72 -5.47 -14.16
C LYS A 85 14.58 -6.05 -15.56
N LYS A 86 13.72 -5.45 -16.41
CA LYS A 86 13.56 -5.86 -17.81
C LYS A 86 14.87 -5.72 -18.58
N LYS A 87 15.57 -4.58 -18.39
CA LYS A 87 16.89 -4.35 -18.99
C LYS A 87 17.96 -5.34 -18.53
N LYS A 88 17.89 -5.82 -17.28
CA LYS A 88 18.81 -6.84 -16.77
C LYS A 88 18.46 -8.28 -17.18
N GLY A 89 17.29 -8.52 -17.78
CA GLY A 89 16.88 -9.85 -18.27
C GLY A 89 16.37 -10.83 -17.22
N PHE A 90 16.09 -10.39 -15.98
CA PHE A 90 15.65 -11.26 -14.87
C PHE A 90 14.16 -11.12 -14.50
N MET A 91 13.30 -10.73 -15.45
CA MET A 91 11.88 -10.50 -15.15
C MET A 91 11.00 -11.67 -15.58
N GLN A 92 10.21 -12.19 -14.65
CA GLN A 92 9.04 -13.03 -14.91
C GLN A 92 7.80 -12.13 -14.97
N GLU A 93 7.15 -12.06 -16.13
CA GLU A 93 5.99 -11.18 -16.35
C GLU A 93 4.77 -11.64 -15.53
N GLU A 94 4.69 -12.93 -15.18
CA GLU A 94 3.61 -13.52 -14.40
C GLU A 94 3.54 -12.95 -12.98
N LEU A 95 4.69 -12.53 -12.43
CA LEU A 95 4.75 -11.95 -11.08
C LEU A 95 4.16 -10.54 -11.01
N LEU A 96 4.03 -9.84 -12.15
CA LEU A 96 3.48 -8.47 -12.19
C LEU A 96 2.02 -8.44 -11.69
N TYR A 97 1.25 -9.49 -11.94
CA TYR A 97 -0.13 -9.62 -11.46
C TYR A 97 -0.27 -9.68 -9.94
N HIS A 98 0.83 -9.92 -9.23
CA HIS A 98 0.85 -10.07 -7.78
C HIS A 98 1.45 -8.85 -7.06
N ILE A 99 1.90 -7.83 -7.80
CA ILE A 99 2.46 -6.61 -7.21
C ILE A 99 1.33 -5.68 -6.78
N SER A 100 1.42 -5.20 -5.54
CA SER A 100 0.52 -4.18 -5.00
C SER A 100 1.27 -2.88 -4.74
N PRO A 101 0.74 -1.71 -5.16
CA PRO A 101 1.32 -0.41 -4.87
C PRO A 101 1.09 0.02 -3.41
N LEU A 102 0.38 -0.77 -2.59
CA LEU A 102 0.09 -0.45 -1.20
C LEU A 102 1.20 -0.86 -0.21
N GLY A 103 2.29 -1.47 -0.69
CA GLY A 103 3.45 -1.78 0.16
C GLY A 103 4.08 -0.49 0.70
N TRP A 104 4.37 -0.44 2.00
CA TRP A 104 4.85 0.80 2.64
C TRP A 104 6.07 0.63 3.54
N GLU A 105 6.57 -0.59 3.70
CA GLU A 105 7.72 -0.90 4.55
C GLU A 105 9.02 -0.20 4.09
N HIS A 106 9.12 0.18 2.82
CA HIS A 106 10.25 0.94 2.28
C HIS A 106 10.18 2.45 2.52
N ILE A 107 9.05 2.94 3.07
CA ILE A 107 8.82 4.36 3.36
C ILE A 107 9.06 4.60 4.84
N ILE A 108 9.97 5.52 5.15
CA ILE A 108 10.16 6.01 6.51
C ILE A 108 9.01 6.97 6.79
N LEU A 109 8.08 6.56 7.65
CA LEU A 109 6.94 7.40 8.08
C LEU A 109 7.27 8.22 9.33
N THR A 110 8.22 7.76 10.15
CA THR A 110 8.64 8.39 11.40
C THR A 110 10.17 8.39 11.50
N GLY A 111 10.74 9.46 12.05
CA GLY A 111 12.19 9.63 12.20
C GLY A 111 12.69 10.95 11.62
N ASP A 112 14.01 11.09 11.57
CA ASP A 112 14.67 12.29 11.06
C ASP A 112 14.77 12.25 9.53
N TYR A 113 14.31 13.32 8.91
CA TYR A 113 14.39 13.50 7.47
C TYR A 113 15.55 14.43 7.15
N VAL A 114 16.56 13.89 6.47
CA VAL A 114 17.66 14.68 5.93
C VAL A 114 17.33 15.01 4.48
N TRP A 115 16.98 16.26 4.21
CA TRP A 115 16.73 16.75 2.86
C TRP A 115 17.96 17.48 2.32
N ASN A 116 18.44 17.04 1.16
CA ASN A 116 19.43 17.79 0.41
C ASN A 116 18.70 18.77 -0.52
N LEU A 117 18.64 20.04 -0.13
CA LEU A 117 17.97 21.11 -0.91
C LEU A 117 18.60 21.36 -2.29
N ASN A 118 19.81 20.83 -2.54
CA ASN A 118 20.48 20.94 -3.84
C ASN A 118 20.13 19.80 -4.80
N GLU A 119 19.50 18.71 -4.32
CA GLU A 119 19.03 17.63 -5.19
C GLU A 119 17.74 18.05 -5.91
N LYS A 120 17.83 18.22 -7.23
CA LYS A 120 16.65 18.50 -8.06
C LYS A 120 15.81 17.23 -8.25
N THR A 121 14.96 16.92 -7.28
CA THR A 121 13.91 15.91 -7.44
C THR A 121 12.73 16.53 -8.20
N ASN A 122 12.50 16.08 -9.42
CA ASN A 122 11.31 16.44 -10.22
C ASN A 122 10.64 15.13 -10.65
N PHE A 123 9.43 15.17 -11.19
CA PHE A 123 8.74 14.00 -11.76
C PHE A 123 9.61 13.21 -12.76
N ASN A 124 10.54 13.90 -13.44
CA ASN A 124 11.50 13.29 -14.37
C ASN A 124 12.82 12.83 -13.70
N ASN A 125 13.15 13.35 -12.52
CA ASN A 125 14.37 13.04 -11.76
C ASN A 125 14.00 12.33 -10.46
N LEU A 126 13.69 11.05 -10.60
CA LEU A 126 13.39 10.16 -9.48
C LEU A 126 14.67 9.79 -8.72
N ARG A 127 14.52 9.48 -7.43
CA ARG A 127 15.61 8.96 -6.60
C ARG A 127 16.15 7.66 -7.22
N PRO A 128 17.48 7.42 -7.22
CA PRO A 128 18.03 6.17 -7.69
C PRO A 128 17.47 4.98 -6.90
N LEU A 129 17.25 3.86 -7.61
CA LEU A 129 16.82 2.60 -7.00
C LEU A 129 17.89 2.10 -6.03
N ARG A 130 17.47 1.65 -4.84
CA ARG A 130 18.37 1.05 -3.86
C ARG A 130 18.73 -0.36 -4.33
N ASP A 131 20.00 -0.59 -4.67
CA ASP A 131 20.49 -1.95 -4.97
C ASP A 131 20.83 -2.67 -3.65
N LYS A 132 20.60 -3.99 -3.57
CA LYS A 132 20.84 -4.78 -2.32
C LYS A 132 22.29 -4.70 -1.81
N ASN A 133 23.23 -4.28 -2.65
CA ASN A 133 24.62 -4.07 -2.29
C ASN A 133 24.87 -2.84 -1.40
N TYR A 134 23.88 -1.96 -1.21
CA TYR A 134 24.03 -0.73 -0.41
C TYR A 134 23.92 -0.92 1.12
N ILE A 135 23.48 -2.09 1.60
CA ILE A 135 23.22 -2.33 3.05
C ILE A 135 24.40 -3.04 3.75
N LYS A 136 25.49 -3.36 3.04
CA LYS A 136 26.74 -3.80 3.68
C LYS A 136 27.63 -2.61 3.98
N LYS A 137 27.36 -1.88 5.06
CA LYS A 137 28.37 -1.08 5.75
C LYS A 137 28.03 -0.92 7.22
#